data_AF-A0A916MNB5-F1
#
_entry.id   AF-A0A916MNB5-F1
#
_cell.length_a   1.000
_cell.length_b   1.000
_cell.length_c   1.000
_cell.angle_alpha   90.00
_cell.angle_beta   90.00
_cell.angle_gamma   90.00
#
_symmetry.space_group_name_H-M   'P 1'
#
loop_
_entity.id
_entity.type
_entity.pdbx_description
1 polymer ?
#
loop_
_entity_poly.entity_id
_entity_poly.type
_entity_poly.pdbx_seq_one_letter_code
_entity_poly.pdbx_strand_id
1 'polypeptide(L)'
;MTLPGSSSRLPHILAAIYALAIAFASLQPFGDWIAPPNDAPFWLLSPGRARSPRFDMVANLLAYLPLGAFVALVPRRAAPALRIALGAATGFALSFAMESMQAWMPPRDANVVDLVSNTAGALLGAGIAAAVARSPEARAALSSRRRGLFLPGALGDVGLALLALWLAAQVNPAIPVFAIAFDPAPERLLAGAVPEPDSAATVIEAAESAFQVLGVGLFLALLVRHRRHAGAAVLLLIGAALLLKGLAAVLLLKPGAWEGWLRPGVSTGIAIGALALLAAIVLPRPAMIALCAIALLSSLLTPLVASDTLAAQAPLTLFNWRHGHLLNFNGLTHTVLLVWPVAASAWLFALSGRPAWGAPPPASG
;
A
#
# COMPACT_ATOMS: atom_id res chain seq x y z
N MET A 1 8.35 -37.90 6.16
CA MET A 1 9.34 -37.02 6.82
C MET A 1 9.04 -35.57 6.43
N THR A 2 8.24 -34.87 7.22
CA THR A 2 7.90 -33.47 6.98
C THR A 2 9.11 -32.61 7.31
N LEU A 3 9.74 -32.01 6.30
CA LEU A 3 10.77 -30.99 6.51
C LEU A 3 10.23 -29.94 7.49
N PRO A 4 11.01 -29.54 8.52
CA PRO A 4 10.58 -28.49 9.44
C PRO A 4 10.19 -27.26 8.61
N GLY A 5 8.91 -26.91 8.64
CA GLY A 5 8.36 -25.85 7.80
C GLY A 5 9.16 -24.56 8.04
N SER A 6 9.80 -24.05 7.00
CA SER A 6 10.60 -22.83 7.10
C SER A 6 9.76 -21.72 7.74
N SER A 7 10.38 -21.03 8.68
CA SER A 7 9.77 -19.90 9.37
C SER A 7 9.34 -18.85 8.35
N SER A 8 8.03 -18.50 8.34
CA SER A 8 7.52 -17.36 7.53
C SER A 8 8.41 -16.11 7.68
N ARG A 9 8.85 -15.57 6.55
CA ARG A 9 9.66 -14.35 6.44
C ARG A 9 8.79 -13.08 6.36
N LEU A 10 7.47 -13.22 6.40
CA LEU A 10 6.52 -12.12 6.22
C LEU A 10 6.81 -10.90 7.13
N PRO A 11 7.07 -11.03 8.45
CA PRO A 11 7.41 -9.86 9.27
C PRO A 11 8.66 -9.11 8.82
N HIS A 12 9.66 -9.81 8.27
CA HIS A 12 10.88 -9.19 7.77
C HIS A 12 10.59 -8.39 6.50
N ILE A 13 9.82 -8.99 5.58
CA ILE A 13 9.44 -8.37 4.32
C ILE A 13 8.58 -7.14 4.59
N LEU A 14 7.59 -7.25 5.48
CA LEU A 14 6.74 -6.12 5.87
C LEU A 14 7.54 -5.02 6.56
N ALA A 15 8.43 -5.34 7.50
CA ALA A 15 9.28 -4.35 8.14
C ALA A 15 10.16 -3.61 7.11
N ALA A 16 10.77 -4.33 6.17
CA ALA A 16 11.62 -3.74 5.14
C ALA A 16 10.85 -2.85 4.16
N ILE A 17 9.76 -3.35 3.57
CA ILE A 17 8.93 -2.58 2.63
C ILE A 17 8.33 -1.36 3.31
N TYR A 18 7.88 -1.50 4.56
CA TYR A 18 7.26 -0.41 5.28
C TYR A 18 8.27 0.65 5.73
N ALA A 19 9.50 0.25 6.13
CA ALA A 19 10.59 1.20 6.39
C ALA A 19 10.98 1.98 5.13
N LEU A 20 11.05 1.30 3.97
CA LEU A 20 11.27 1.96 2.68
C LEU A 20 10.14 2.92 2.31
N ALA A 21 8.88 2.53 2.56
CA ALA A 21 7.73 3.39 2.32
C ALA A 21 7.75 4.65 3.20
N ILE A 22 8.12 4.52 4.48
CA ILE A 22 8.34 5.66 5.37
C ILE A 22 9.45 6.55 4.83
N ALA A 23 10.62 5.99 4.51
CA ALA A 23 11.75 6.77 4.02
C ALA A 23 11.38 7.53 2.73
N PHE A 24 10.70 6.86 1.79
CA PHE A 24 10.19 7.47 0.58
C PHE A 24 9.21 8.60 0.88
N ALA A 25 8.21 8.36 1.73
CA ALA A 25 7.23 9.39 2.08
C ALA A 25 7.87 10.57 2.82
N SER A 26 8.86 10.36 3.69
CA SER A 26 9.55 11.44 4.39
C SER A 26 10.33 12.35 3.44
N LEU A 27 10.91 11.80 2.38
CA LEU A 27 11.70 12.55 1.40
C LEU A 27 10.87 13.13 0.25
N GLN A 28 9.57 12.82 0.18
CA GLN A 28 8.65 13.41 -0.80
C GLN A 28 8.24 14.85 -0.41
N PRO A 29 7.96 15.75 -1.37
CA PRO A 29 8.43 15.65 -2.75
C PRO A 29 9.96 15.75 -2.75
N PHE A 30 10.60 14.96 -3.61
CA PHE A 30 12.03 15.07 -3.81
C PHE A 30 12.35 16.47 -4.37
N GLY A 31 13.43 17.07 -3.89
CA GLY A 31 13.83 18.42 -4.24
C GLY A 31 15.30 18.68 -3.96
N ASP A 32 15.69 19.95 -3.99
CA ASP A 32 17.07 20.37 -3.83
C ASP A 32 17.58 20.14 -2.41
N TRP A 33 18.86 19.72 -2.33
CA TRP A 33 19.58 19.59 -1.09
C TRP A 33 20.37 20.86 -0.82
N ILE A 34 19.92 21.65 0.15
CA ILE A 34 20.47 22.95 0.50
C ILE A 34 21.00 22.86 1.93
N ALA A 35 22.29 23.21 2.10
CA ALA A 35 22.91 23.25 3.42
C ALA A 35 22.22 24.28 4.32
N PRO A 36 21.92 23.94 5.58
CA PRO A 36 21.52 24.92 6.57
C PRO A 36 22.57 26.04 6.71
N PRO A 37 22.18 27.25 7.12
CA PRO A 37 23.13 28.30 7.50
C PRO A 37 24.19 27.78 8.48
N ASN A 38 25.44 28.25 8.37
CA ASN A 38 26.57 27.75 9.17
C ASN A 38 26.38 27.94 10.69
N ASP A 39 25.56 28.90 11.08
CA ASP A 39 25.21 29.24 12.47
C ASP A 39 23.93 28.54 12.96
N ALA A 40 23.24 27.78 12.09
CA ALA A 40 22.05 27.04 12.48
C ALA A 40 22.43 25.91 13.46
N PRO A 41 21.79 25.83 14.64
CA PRO A 41 22.02 24.71 15.53
C PRO A 41 21.54 23.41 14.87
N PHE A 42 22.13 22.28 15.28
CA PHE A 42 21.57 20.97 14.92
C PHE A 42 20.08 20.96 15.28
N TRP A 43 19.24 20.42 14.40
CA TRP A 43 17.78 20.55 14.51
C TRP A 43 17.22 20.06 15.86
N LEU A 44 17.89 19.09 16.51
CA LEU A 44 17.54 18.59 17.84
C LEU A 44 17.68 19.65 18.95
N LEU A 45 18.56 20.62 18.75
CA LEU A 45 18.87 21.71 19.68
C LEU A 45 18.22 23.04 19.27
N SER A 46 17.49 23.05 18.14
CA SER A 46 16.89 24.27 17.62
C SER A 46 15.69 24.70 18.49
N PRO A 47 15.70 25.91 19.08
CA PRO A 47 14.61 26.40 19.91
C PRO A 47 13.39 26.75 19.05
N GLY A 48 12.58 25.73 18.76
CA GLY A 48 11.16 25.81 18.46
C GLY A 48 10.70 26.73 17.32
N ARG A 49 10.79 26.27 16.07
CA ARG A 49 9.73 26.57 15.07
C ARG A 49 8.51 25.67 15.35
N ALA A 50 7.96 25.75 16.55
CA ALA A 50 6.89 24.86 17.02
C ALA A 50 5.55 25.14 16.30
N ARG A 51 5.47 24.77 15.02
CA ARG A 51 4.21 24.55 14.32
C ARG A 51 3.86 23.09 14.52
N SER A 52 3.20 22.74 15.62
CA SER A 52 2.73 21.37 15.80
C SER A 52 1.23 21.39 16.13
N PRO A 53 0.36 21.48 15.12
CA PRO A 53 -1.02 21.09 15.35
C PRO A 53 -1.01 19.65 15.88
N ARG A 54 -1.80 19.36 16.92
CA ARG A 54 -1.95 18.02 17.54
C ARG A 54 -2.17 16.90 16.51
N PHE A 55 -2.71 17.28 15.36
CA PHE A 55 -2.93 16.45 14.20
C PHE A 55 -1.65 15.80 13.63
N ASP A 56 -0.56 16.56 13.45
CA ASP A 56 0.68 16.05 12.84
C ASP A 56 1.31 14.98 13.74
N MET A 57 1.26 15.16 15.07
CA MET A 57 1.69 14.17 16.05
C MET A 57 0.94 12.85 15.94
N VAL A 58 -0.40 12.90 15.78
CA VAL A 58 -1.23 11.69 15.65
C VAL A 58 -0.95 10.97 14.33
N ALA A 59 -0.83 11.71 13.23
CA ALA A 59 -0.49 11.12 11.94
C ALA A 59 0.86 10.39 11.97
N ASN A 60 1.87 11.03 12.56
CA ASN A 60 3.22 10.47 12.73
C ASN A 60 3.24 9.24 13.64
N LEU A 61 2.52 9.28 14.77
CA LEU A 61 2.33 8.14 15.66
C LEU A 61 1.70 6.95 14.91
N LEU A 62 0.61 7.18 14.17
CA LEU A 62 -0.08 6.14 13.42
C LEU A 62 0.79 5.61 12.26
N ALA A 63 1.57 6.46 11.61
CA ALA A 63 2.45 6.08 10.51
C ALA A 63 3.56 5.12 10.96
N TYR A 64 4.18 5.34 12.13
CA TYR A 64 5.28 4.50 12.64
C TYR A 64 4.81 3.27 13.44
N LEU A 65 3.54 3.21 13.84
CA LEU A 65 2.98 2.08 14.59
C LEU A 65 3.16 0.73 13.87
N PRO A 66 2.81 0.56 12.57
CA PRO A 66 3.01 -0.70 11.88
C PRO A 66 4.49 -1.10 11.79
N LEU A 67 5.41 -0.15 11.62
CA LEU A 67 6.86 -0.43 11.58
C LEU A 67 7.31 -1.13 12.87
N GLY A 68 7.00 -0.53 14.02
CA GLY A 68 7.35 -1.09 15.32
C GLY A 68 6.73 -2.47 15.54
N ALA A 69 5.48 -2.67 15.11
CA ALA A 69 4.81 -3.96 15.17
C ALA A 69 5.53 -5.02 14.32
N PHE A 70 5.86 -4.72 13.06
CA PHE A 70 6.53 -5.67 12.17
C PHE A 70 7.94 -6.03 12.65
N VAL A 71 8.72 -5.04 13.11
CA VAL A 71 10.05 -5.25 13.68
C VAL A 71 9.97 -6.12 14.93
N ALA A 72 9.03 -5.84 15.83
CA ALA A 72 8.83 -6.66 17.03
C ALA A 72 8.47 -8.12 16.69
N LEU A 73 7.79 -8.37 15.57
CA LEU A 73 7.43 -9.72 15.13
C LEU A 73 8.58 -10.53 14.52
N VAL A 74 9.70 -9.89 14.14
CA VAL A 74 10.87 -10.54 13.54
C VAL A 74 11.55 -11.54 14.50
N PRO A 75 12.01 -11.13 15.70
CA PRO A 75 12.71 -12.04 16.60
C PRO A 75 11.72 -12.92 17.37
N ARG A 76 11.57 -14.17 16.91
CA ARG A 76 10.55 -15.12 17.40
C ARG A 76 10.81 -15.69 18.80
N ARG A 77 12.07 -15.72 19.21
CA ARG A 77 12.53 -16.29 20.50
C ARG A 77 12.92 -15.21 21.51
N ALA A 78 12.87 -13.92 21.12
CA ALA A 78 13.24 -12.82 22.01
C ALA A 78 12.19 -12.59 23.10
N ALA A 79 12.66 -12.16 24.26
CA ALA A 79 11.79 -11.69 25.33
C ALA A 79 11.00 -10.45 24.90
N PRO A 80 9.78 -10.22 25.42
CA PRO A 80 8.93 -9.10 25.05
C PRO A 80 9.61 -7.73 25.16
N ALA A 81 10.41 -7.50 26.21
CA ALA A 81 11.17 -6.26 26.39
C ALA A 81 12.15 -6.01 25.23
N LEU A 82 12.87 -7.03 24.78
CA LEU A 82 13.79 -6.90 23.64
C LEU A 82 13.03 -6.63 22.33
N ARG A 83 11.86 -7.23 22.13
CA ARG A 83 11.02 -6.98 20.95
C ARG A 83 10.56 -5.53 20.89
N ILE A 84 10.13 -4.99 22.04
CA ILE A 84 9.72 -3.60 22.19
C ILE A 84 10.90 -2.66 21.96
N ALA A 85 12.05 -2.95 22.59
CA ALA A 85 13.27 -2.18 22.44
C ALA A 85 13.74 -2.12 20.99
N LEU A 86 13.73 -3.24 20.27
CA LEU A 86 14.09 -3.29 18.85
C LEU A 86 13.12 -2.47 17.99
N GLY A 87 11.81 -2.60 18.20
CA GLY A 87 10.81 -1.81 17.46
C GLY A 87 10.97 -0.30 17.70
N ALA A 88 11.13 0.11 18.96
CA ALA A 88 11.36 1.50 19.32
C ALA A 88 12.70 2.04 18.77
N ALA A 89 13.79 1.27 18.90
CA ALA A 89 15.10 1.66 18.40
C ALA A 89 15.12 1.79 16.86
N THR A 90 14.47 0.88 16.13
CA THR A 90 14.35 1.00 14.67
C THR A 90 13.50 2.20 14.27
N GLY A 91 12.37 2.44 14.95
CA GLY A 91 11.53 3.61 14.71
C GLY A 91 12.28 4.93 14.97
N PHE A 92 12.97 5.02 16.11
CA PHE A 92 13.81 6.16 16.46
C PHE A 92 14.91 6.38 15.44
N ALA A 93 15.68 5.34 15.09
CA ALA A 93 16.79 5.44 14.16
C ALA A 93 16.33 5.89 12.77
N LEU A 94 15.23 5.32 12.26
CA LEU A 94 14.66 5.72 10.98
C LEU A 94 14.15 7.16 11.03
N SER A 95 13.40 7.54 12.07
CA SER A 95 12.92 8.91 12.20
C SER A 95 14.06 9.90 12.33
N PHE A 96 15.06 9.64 13.17
CA PHE A 96 16.23 10.50 13.33
C PHE A 96 16.98 10.68 12.00
N ALA A 97 17.15 9.61 11.22
CA ALA A 97 17.75 9.69 9.90
C ALA A 97 16.91 10.55 8.95
N MET A 98 15.58 10.39 8.93
CA MET A 98 14.70 11.17 8.05
C MET A 98 14.67 12.65 8.43
N GLU A 99 14.51 12.98 9.72
CA GLU A 99 14.57 14.36 10.21
C GLU A 99 15.93 15.00 9.87
N SER A 100 17.02 14.25 10.03
CA SER A 100 18.37 14.73 9.70
C SER A 100 18.57 14.96 8.20
N MET A 101 17.97 14.14 7.33
CA MET A 101 17.99 14.37 5.89
C MET A 101 17.12 15.56 5.49
N GLN A 102 15.92 15.67 6.08
CA GLN A 102 14.97 16.75 5.83
C GLN A 102 15.50 18.13 6.23
N ALA A 103 16.41 18.21 7.21
CA ALA A 103 17.11 19.45 7.56
C ALA A 103 17.85 20.08 6.37
N TRP A 104 18.18 19.29 5.34
CA TRP A 104 18.84 19.74 4.11
C TRP A 104 17.88 19.95 2.94
N MET A 105 16.56 19.84 3.13
CA MET A 105 15.60 19.86 2.02
C MET A 105 14.50 20.92 2.21
N PRO A 106 14.78 22.22 2.01
CA PRO A 106 13.73 23.25 2.06
C PRO A 106 12.58 22.94 1.08
N PRO A 107 11.30 23.06 1.47
CA PRO A 107 10.73 23.70 2.66
C PRO A 107 10.49 22.76 3.85
N ARG A 108 11.11 21.58 3.91
CA ARG A 108 10.97 20.65 5.05
C ARG A 108 11.62 21.25 6.29
N ASP A 109 10.92 21.13 7.41
CA ASP A 109 11.43 21.53 8.72
C ASP A 109 11.61 20.25 9.54
N ALA A 110 12.86 19.93 9.90
CA ALA A 110 13.17 18.83 10.82
C ALA A 110 12.70 19.18 12.24
N ASN A 111 12.07 18.23 12.94
CA ASN A 111 11.37 18.51 14.20
C ASN A 111 11.49 17.40 15.25
N VAL A 112 11.88 17.80 16.47
CA VAL A 112 11.93 16.92 17.66
C VAL A 112 10.56 16.33 17.99
N VAL A 113 9.49 17.08 17.77
CA VAL A 113 8.12 16.59 18.00
C VAL A 113 7.79 15.40 17.11
N ASP A 114 8.26 15.41 15.86
CA ASP A 114 8.02 14.33 14.92
C ASP A 114 8.86 13.11 15.28
N LEU A 115 10.14 13.31 15.65
CA LEU A 115 10.99 12.26 16.22
C LEU A 115 10.35 11.57 17.42
N VAL A 116 9.81 12.34 18.37
CA VAL A 116 9.14 11.79 19.56
C VAL A 116 7.85 11.05 19.18
N SER A 117 7.02 11.65 18.32
CA SER A 117 5.74 11.05 17.89
C SER A 117 5.93 9.75 17.11
N ASN A 118 6.89 9.73 16.20
CA ASN A 118 7.29 8.55 15.42
C ASN A 118 7.82 7.44 16.32
N THR A 119 8.70 7.78 17.26
CA THR A 119 9.27 6.84 18.22
C THR A 119 8.19 6.25 19.14
N ALA A 120 7.25 7.08 19.61
CA ALA A 120 6.11 6.65 20.40
C ALA A 120 5.19 5.71 19.61
N GLY A 121 4.92 6.00 18.34
CA GLY A 121 4.19 5.12 17.44
C GLY A 121 4.85 3.74 17.33
N ALA A 122 6.15 3.72 17.03
CA ALA A 122 6.92 2.48 16.93
C ALA A 122 6.94 1.69 18.26
N LEU A 123 7.09 2.36 19.40
CA LEU A 123 7.02 1.75 20.73
C LEU A 123 5.64 1.08 20.96
N LEU A 124 4.55 1.80 20.68
CA LEU A 124 3.18 1.29 20.87
C LEU A 124 2.92 0.08 19.97
N GLY A 125 3.27 0.16 18.69
CA GLY A 125 3.11 -0.95 17.75
C GLY A 125 3.92 -2.17 18.16
N ALA A 126 5.16 -1.96 18.63
CA ALA A 126 6.01 -3.02 19.14
C ALA A 126 5.43 -3.66 20.41
N GLY A 127 4.84 -2.86 21.29
CA GLY A 127 4.11 -3.31 22.49
C GLY A 127 2.92 -4.20 22.16
N ILE A 128 2.07 -3.77 21.21
CA ILE A 128 0.92 -4.56 20.72
C ILE A 128 1.40 -5.89 20.13
N ALA A 129 2.41 -5.85 19.26
CA ALA A 129 2.98 -7.05 18.64
C ALA A 129 3.66 -7.99 19.65
N ALA A 130 4.28 -7.44 20.70
CA ALA A 130 4.83 -8.21 21.80
C ALA A 130 3.73 -8.89 22.62
N ALA A 131 2.65 -8.19 22.95
CA ALA A 131 1.49 -8.75 23.64
C ALA A 131 0.88 -9.93 22.86
N VAL A 132 0.64 -9.74 21.56
CA VAL A 132 0.13 -10.81 20.67
C VAL A 132 1.09 -12.00 20.62
N ALA A 133 2.40 -11.76 20.53
CA ALA A 133 3.39 -12.84 20.45
C ALA A 133 3.65 -13.58 21.77
N ARG A 134 3.24 -13.00 22.91
CA ARG A 134 3.26 -13.68 24.20
C ARG A 134 2.16 -14.74 24.32
N SER A 135 1.05 -14.58 23.59
CA SER A 135 -0.05 -15.57 23.58
C SER A 135 0.26 -16.74 22.63
N PRO A 136 0.45 -17.97 23.15
CA PRO A 136 0.66 -19.15 22.30
C PRO A 136 -0.55 -19.44 21.41
N GLU A 137 -1.76 -19.23 21.93
CA GLU A 137 -3.03 -19.44 21.24
C GLU A 137 -3.18 -18.48 20.06
N ALA A 138 -2.97 -17.17 20.28
CA ALA A 138 -3.04 -16.18 19.20
C ALA A 138 -2.02 -16.49 18.09
N ARG A 139 -0.79 -16.89 18.47
CA ARG A 139 0.24 -17.31 17.51
C ARG A 139 -0.15 -18.58 16.74
N ALA A 140 -0.69 -19.57 17.43
CA ALA A 140 -1.14 -20.82 16.80
C ALA A 140 -2.29 -20.54 15.82
N ALA A 141 -3.27 -19.72 16.22
CA ALA A 141 -4.40 -19.30 15.40
C ALA A 141 -3.95 -18.50 14.16
N LEU A 142 -3.11 -17.48 14.31
CA LEU A 142 -2.60 -16.69 13.18
C LEU A 142 -1.76 -17.54 12.22
N SER A 143 -0.87 -18.39 12.76
CA SER A 143 -0.02 -19.22 11.93
C SER A 143 -0.79 -20.32 11.20
N SER A 144 -1.81 -20.92 11.84
CA SER A 144 -2.67 -21.92 11.20
C SER A 144 -3.55 -21.31 10.12
N ARG A 145 -4.22 -20.17 10.40
CA ARG A 145 -5.01 -19.43 9.41
C ARG A 145 -4.17 -19.05 8.20
N ARG A 146 -2.98 -18.48 8.41
CA ARG A 146 -2.07 -18.15 7.33
C ARG A 146 -1.69 -19.38 6.49
N ARG A 147 -1.34 -20.50 7.15
CA ARG A 147 -0.91 -21.73 6.46
C ARG A 147 -2.06 -22.39 5.70
N GLY A 148 -3.29 -22.27 6.21
CA GLY A 148 -4.49 -22.84 5.60
C GLY A 148 -5.03 -21.99 4.44
N LEU A 149 -4.94 -20.66 4.54
CA LEU A 149 -5.53 -19.75 3.56
C LEU A 149 -4.59 -19.44 2.38
N PHE A 150 -3.29 -19.27 2.62
CA PHE A 150 -2.37 -18.73 1.62
C PHE A 150 -1.22 -19.68 1.27
N LEU A 151 -0.53 -19.37 0.18
CA LEU A 151 0.61 -20.16 -0.26
C LEU A 151 1.71 -20.24 0.83
N PRO A 152 2.36 -21.41 0.97
CA PRO A 152 3.47 -21.57 1.89
C PRO A 152 4.79 -21.02 1.31
N GLY A 153 5.75 -20.80 2.20
CA GLY A 153 7.13 -20.40 1.87
C GLY A 153 7.27 -18.93 1.46
N ALA A 154 8.49 -18.58 1.03
CA ALA A 154 8.87 -17.20 0.74
C ALA A 154 7.99 -16.53 -0.32
N LEU A 155 7.61 -17.22 -1.40
CA LEU A 155 6.71 -16.63 -2.40
C LEU A 155 5.34 -16.27 -1.80
N GLY A 156 4.77 -17.11 -0.94
CA GLY A 156 3.52 -16.76 -0.28
C GLY A 156 3.67 -15.58 0.67
N ASP A 157 4.82 -15.45 1.35
CA ASP A 157 5.13 -14.28 2.18
C ASP A 157 5.27 -13.00 1.34
N VAL A 158 5.98 -13.06 0.21
CA VAL A 158 6.13 -11.93 -0.71
C VAL A 158 4.78 -11.52 -1.29
N GLY A 159 3.96 -12.49 -1.73
CA GLY A 159 2.64 -12.20 -2.30
C GLY A 159 1.69 -11.55 -1.28
N LEU A 160 1.74 -11.97 0.00
CA LEU A 160 1.00 -11.32 1.07
C LEU A 160 1.49 -9.90 1.37
N ALA A 161 2.81 -9.67 1.33
CA ALA A 161 3.37 -8.35 1.51
C ALA A 161 2.98 -7.40 0.36
N LEU A 162 2.99 -7.90 -0.88
CA LEU A 162 2.49 -7.16 -2.04
C LEU A 162 1.00 -6.85 -1.90
N LEU A 163 0.16 -7.81 -1.47
CA LEU A 163 -1.25 -7.56 -1.24
C LEU A 163 -1.48 -6.48 -0.16
N ALA A 164 -0.72 -6.54 0.93
CA ALA A 164 -0.78 -5.52 1.99
C ALA A 164 -0.35 -4.14 1.48
N LEU A 165 0.68 -4.08 0.64
CA LEU A 165 1.15 -2.85 0.00
C LEU A 165 0.08 -2.25 -0.93
N TRP A 166 -0.59 -3.06 -1.74
CA TRP A 166 -1.70 -2.61 -2.59
C TRP A 166 -2.87 -2.09 -1.77
N LEU A 167 -3.28 -2.82 -0.71
CA LEU A 167 -4.34 -2.38 0.20
C LEU A 167 -4.01 -1.06 0.90
N ALA A 168 -2.75 -0.87 1.31
CA ALA A 168 -2.30 0.39 1.90
C ALA A 168 -2.43 1.57 0.92
N ALA A 169 -2.15 1.35 -0.37
CA ALA A 169 -2.34 2.38 -1.40
C ALA A 169 -3.82 2.74 -1.63
N GLN A 170 -4.75 1.80 -1.41
CA GLN A 170 -6.19 2.08 -1.51
C GLN A 170 -6.70 3.04 -0.43
N VAL A 171 -5.94 3.29 0.64
CA VAL A 171 -6.29 4.32 1.63
C VAL A 171 -6.32 5.71 1.00
N ASN A 172 -5.60 5.96 -0.11
CA ASN A 172 -5.63 7.26 -0.77
C ASN A 172 -6.95 7.49 -1.51
N PRO A 173 -7.79 8.43 -1.06
CA PRO A 173 -9.06 8.71 -1.72
C PRO A 173 -8.93 9.74 -2.84
N ALA A 174 -7.77 10.35 -3.07
CA ALA A 174 -7.58 11.24 -4.22
C ALA A 174 -7.51 10.51 -5.55
N ILE A 175 -7.13 9.24 -5.51
CA ILE A 175 -7.10 8.37 -6.67
C ILE A 175 -8.46 7.65 -6.72
N PRO A 176 -9.15 7.57 -7.87
CA PRO A 176 -10.41 6.84 -7.97
C PRO A 176 -10.30 5.37 -7.54
N VAL A 177 -11.45 4.75 -7.26
CA VAL A 177 -11.50 3.34 -6.84
C VAL A 177 -11.00 2.44 -7.97
N PHE A 178 -10.03 1.56 -7.69
CA PHE A 178 -9.39 0.68 -8.68
C PHE A 178 -8.74 1.42 -9.87
N ALA A 179 -8.33 2.68 -9.68
CA ALA A 179 -7.49 3.42 -10.62
C ALA A 179 -6.03 3.49 -10.13
N ILE A 180 -5.13 3.87 -11.03
CA ILE A 180 -3.71 4.13 -10.82
C ILE A 180 -3.41 5.62 -10.95
N ALA A 181 -4.07 6.31 -11.89
CA ALA A 181 -3.82 7.73 -12.16
C ALA A 181 -4.74 8.68 -11.37
N PHE A 182 -4.29 9.93 -11.20
CA PHE A 182 -5.13 11.01 -10.68
C PHE A 182 -6.15 11.46 -11.74
N ASP A 183 -7.22 12.08 -11.25
CA ASP A 183 -8.24 12.67 -12.10
C ASP A 183 -7.79 14.04 -12.65
N PRO A 184 -7.75 14.26 -13.99
CA PRO A 184 -7.39 15.54 -14.58
C PRO A 184 -8.52 16.59 -14.53
N ALA A 185 -9.75 16.23 -14.16
CA ALA A 185 -10.90 17.15 -14.20
C ALA A 185 -10.73 18.44 -13.36
N PRO A 186 -10.18 18.40 -12.12
CA PRO A 186 -9.92 19.61 -11.35
C PRO A 186 -9.00 20.61 -12.07
N GLU A 187 -7.98 20.11 -12.78
CA GLU A 187 -7.05 20.95 -13.54
C GLU A 187 -7.71 21.54 -14.79
N ARG A 188 -8.53 20.76 -15.50
CA ARG A 188 -9.31 21.24 -16.65
C ARG A 188 -10.28 22.37 -16.28
N LEU A 189 -10.96 22.23 -15.14
CA LEU A 189 -11.86 23.27 -14.62
C LEU A 189 -11.09 24.54 -14.25
N LEU A 190 -9.91 24.40 -13.62
CA LEU A 190 -9.03 25.54 -13.33
C LEU A 190 -8.48 26.21 -14.59
N ALA A 191 -8.23 25.45 -15.66
CA ALA A 191 -7.82 25.95 -16.96
C ALA A 191 -8.98 26.59 -17.77
N GLY A 192 -10.19 26.63 -17.22
CA GLY A 192 -11.37 27.20 -17.89
C GLY A 192 -11.95 26.32 -18.99
N ALA A 193 -11.54 25.05 -19.09
CA ALA A 193 -12.09 24.12 -20.05
C ALA A 193 -13.47 23.64 -19.59
N VAL A 194 -14.47 23.72 -20.47
CA VAL A 194 -15.75 23.06 -20.27
C VAL A 194 -15.56 21.57 -20.55
N PRO A 195 -15.83 20.67 -19.60
CA PRO A 195 -15.67 19.24 -19.84
C PRO A 195 -16.77 18.80 -20.81
N GLU A 196 -16.43 18.67 -22.10
CA GLU A 196 -17.28 17.90 -23.01
C GLU A 196 -17.31 16.43 -22.57
N PRO A 197 -18.45 15.73 -22.75
CA PRO A 197 -18.54 14.31 -22.48
C PRO A 197 -17.64 13.52 -23.43
N ASP A 198 -16.41 13.28 -22.99
CA ASP A 198 -15.44 12.49 -23.73
C ASP A 198 -15.71 10.99 -23.51
N SER A 199 -16.40 10.41 -24.50
CA SER A 199 -16.64 8.97 -24.57
C SER A 199 -15.35 8.15 -24.55
N ALA A 200 -14.25 8.66 -25.13
CA ALA A 200 -12.96 7.96 -25.13
C ALA A 200 -12.35 7.92 -23.72
N ALA A 201 -12.36 9.05 -22.99
CA ALA A 201 -11.95 9.09 -21.59
C ALA A 201 -12.78 8.11 -20.72
N THR A 202 -14.08 8.03 -20.95
CA THR A 202 -14.97 7.10 -20.22
C THR A 202 -14.58 5.63 -20.50
N VAL A 203 -14.24 5.30 -21.74
CA VAL A 203 -13.78 3.95 -22.12
C VAL A 203 -12.42 3.63 -21.51
N ILE A 204 -11.50 4.60 -21.48
CA ILE A 204 -10.16 4.45 -20.87
C ILE A 204 -10.30 4.21 -19.36
N GLU A 205 -11.11 5.01 -18.66
CA GLU A 205 -11.40 4.82 -17.22
C GLU A 205 -12.03 3.45 -16.93
N ALA A 206 -12.94 3.00 -17.80
CA ALA A 206 -13.57 1.69 -17.69
C ALA A 206 -12.56 0.55 -17.92
N ALA A 207 -11.71 0.66 -18.93
CA ALA A 207 -10.69 -0.34 -19.23
C ALA A 207 -9.67 -0.43 -18.08
N GLU A 208 -9.18 0.70 -17.57
CA GLU A 208 -8.26 0.75 -16.44
C GLU A 208 -8.85 0.05 -15.20
N SER A 209 -10.07 0.43 -14.82
CA SER A 209 -10.75 -0.15 -13.66
C SER A 209 -11.03 -1.64 -13.85
N ALA A 210 -11.42 -2.07 -15.06
CA ALA A 210 -11.65 -3.48 -15.37
C ALA A 210 -10.36 -4.31 -15.25
N PHE A 211 -9.25 -3.80 -15.79
CA PHE A 211 -7.94 -4.45 -15.70
C PHE A 211 -7.43 -4.55 -14.27
N GLN A 212 -7.64 -3.51 -13.46
CA GLN A 212 -7.28 -3.53 -12.04
C GLN A 212 -8.08 -4.56 -11.24
N VAL A 213 -9.42 -4.57 -11.38
CA VAL A 213 -10.27 -5.55 -10.70
C VAL A 213 -9.90 -6.97 -11.11
N LEU A 214 -9.71 -7.22 -12.40
CA LEU A 214 -9.31 -8.53 -12.92
C LEU A 214 -7.92 -8.95 -12.42
N GLY A 215 -6.93 -8.07 -12.54
CA GLY A 215 -5.54 -8.34 -12.17
C GLY A 215 -5.37 -8.59 -10.67
N VAL A 216 -5.88 -7.68 -9.83
CA VAL A 216 -5.81 -7.83 -8.36
C VAL A 216 -6.63 -9.03 -7.88
N GLY A 217 -7.80 -9.25 -8.48
CA GLY A 217 -8.64 -10.40 -8.18
C GLY A 217 -7.96 -11.73 -8.49
N LEU A 218 -7.36 -11.87 -9.68
CA LEU A 218 -6.59 -13.05 -10.05
C LEU A 218 -5.32 -13.21 -9.22
N PHE A 219 -4.64 -12.11 -8.88
CA PHE A 219 -3.48 -12.12 -7.99
C PHE A 219 -3.83 -12.77 -6.63
N LEU A 220 -4.93 -12.34 -6.00
CA LEU A 220 -5.39 -12.95 -4.75
C LEU A 220 -5.85 -14.41 -4.97
N ALA A 221 -6.57 -14.71 -6.05
CA ALA A 221 -7.01 -16.06 -6.36
C ALA A 221 -5.82 -17.04 -6.52
N LEU A 222 -4.70 -16.57 -7.06
CA LEU A 222 -3.45 -17.32 -7.19
C LEU A 222 -2.66 -17.42 -5.87
N LEU A 223 -2.82 -16.45 -4.97
CA LEU A 223 -2.20 -16.42 -3.64
C LEU A 223 -2.93 -17.32 -2.62
N VAL A 224 -4.23 -17.56 -2.82
CA VAL A 224 -5.02 -18.47 -1.99
C VAL A 224 -4.62 -19.92 -2.25
N ARG A 225 -4.42 -20.68 -1.17
CA ARG A 225 -3.98 -22.08 -1.21
C ARG A 225 -5.01 -23.00 -1.89
N HIS A 226 -6.29 -22.81 -1.57
CA HIS A 226 -7.38 -23.66 -2.02
C HIS A 226 -8.35 -22.90 -2.91
N ARG A 227 -8.48 -23.32 -4.18
CA ARG A 227 -9.32 -22.65 -5.19
C ARG A 227 -10.77 -22.42 -4.75
N ARG A 228 -11.35 -23.34 -3.97
CA ARG A 228 -12.71 -23.20 -3.44
C ARG A 228 -12.95 -21.94 -2.59
N HIS A 229 -11.90 -21.37 -1.98
CA HIS A 229 -12.01 -20.14 -1.20
C HIS A 229 -11.67 -18.88 -2.00
N ALA A 230 -11.24 -19.02 -3.27
CA ALA A 230 -10.75 -17.90 -4.05
C ALA A 230 -11.84 -16.85 -4.33
N GLY A 231 -13.06 -17.29 -4.68
CA GLY A 231 -14.19 -16.37 -4.89
C GLY A 231 -14.53 -15.56 -3.63
N ALA A 232 -14.66 -16.23 -2.48
CA ALA A 232 -14.91 -15.55 -1.20
C ALA A 232 -13.77 -14.59 -0.82
N ALA A 233 -12.51 -14.99 -1.04
CA ALA A 233 -11.36 -14.14 -0.76
C ALA A 233 -11.35 -12.87 -1.63
N VAL A 234 -11.65 -13.00 -2.92
CA VAL A 234 -11.78 -11.88 -3.85
C VAL A 234 -12.89 -10.92 -3.42
N LEU A 235 -14.07 -11.44 -3.08
CA LEU A 235 -15.19 -10.62 -2.60
C LEU A 235 -14.82 -9.85 -1.32
N LEU A 236 -14.17 -10.52 -0.38
CA LEU A 236 -13.67 -9.88 0.85
C LEU A 236 -12.61 -8.81 0.55
N LEU A 237 -11.73 -9.03 -0.43
CA LEU A 237 -10.73 -8.05 -0.82
C LEU A 237 -11.37 -6.79 -1.42
N ILE A 238 -12.29 -6.96 -2.37
CA ILE A 238 -13.02 -5.86 -3.00
C ILE A 238 -13.80 -5.09 -1.93
N GLY A 239 -14.53 -5.79 -1.06
CA GLY A 239 -15.26 -5.17 0.06
C GLY A 239 -14.35 -4.42 1.02
N ALA A 240 -13.19 -4.99 1.39
CA ALA A 240 -12.22 -4.33 2.26
C ALA A 240 -11.58 -3.10 1.60
N ALA A 241 -11.24 -3.17 0.30
CA ALA A 241 -10.69 -2.04 -0.44
C ALA A 241 -11.70 -0.90 -0.55
N LEU A 242 -12.96 -1.20 -0.89
CA LEU A 242 -14.06 -0.23 -0.95
C LEU A 242 -14.33 0.40 0.42
N LEU A 243 -14.38 -0.40 1.48
CA LEU A 243 -14.60 0.09 2.84
C LEU A 243 -13.47 1.00 3.30
N LEU A 244 -12.22 0.58 3.11
CA LEU A 244 -11.04 1.34 3.51
C LEU A 244 -10.95 2.66 2.76
N LYS A 245 -11.09 2.60 1.44
CA LYS A 245 -11.09 3.76 0.57
C LYS A 245 -12.25 4.69 0.95
N GLY A 246 -13.47 4.16 1.12
CA GLY A 246 -14.67 4.92 1.49
C GLY A 246 -14.55 5.63 2.84
N LEU A 247 -14.06 4.93 3.87
CA LEU A 247 -13.76 5.54 5.16
C LEU A 247 -12.71 6.65 5.03
N ALA A 248 -11.66 6.42 4.24
CA ALA A 248 -10.66 7.44 3.98
C ALA A 248 -11.25 8.65 3.24
N ALA A 249 -12.12 8.46 2.25
CA ALA A 249 -12.80 9.58 1.58
C ALA A 249 -13.64 10.42 2.54
N VAL A 250 -14.39 9.77 3.44
CA VAL A 250 -15.19 10.47 4.46
C VAL A 250 -14.32 11.27 5.42
N LEU A 251 -13.16 10.73 5.81
CA LEU A 251 -12.26 11.36 6.78
C LEU A 251 -11.35 12.44 6.16
N LEU A 252 -10.99 12.29 4.89
CA LEU A 252 -9.94 13.08 4.25
C LEU A 252 -10.46 14.10 3.24
N LEU A 253 -11.53 13.80 2.50
CA LEU A 253 -12.07 14.66 1.44
C LEU A 253 -13.15 15.62 1.94
N LYS A 254 -13.30 16.75 1.25
CA LYS A 254 -14.44 17.67 1.39
C LYS A 254 -15.73 16.97 0.92
N PRO A 255 -16.90 17.25 1.54
CA PRO A 255 -18.16 16.62 1.16
C PRO A 255 -18.53 16.73 -0.33
N GLY A 256 -18.23 17.88 -0.96
CA GLY A 256 -18.49 18.10 -2.40
C GLY A 256 -17.57 17.31 -3.35
N ALA A 257 -16.51 16.67 -2.86
CA ALA A 257 -15.62 15.86 -3.68
C ALA A 257 -16.14 14.44 -3.93
N TRP A 258 -17.22 14.03 -3.24
CA TRP A 258 -17.74 12.67 -3.30
C TRP A 258 -18.47 12.38 -4.62
N GLU A 259 -19.04 13.41 -5.25
CA GLU A 259 -19.82 13.29 -6.49
C GLU A 259 -18.95 12.87 -7.69
N GLY A 260 -17.66 13.23 -7.70
CA GLY A 260 -16.71 12.86 -8.76
C GLY A 260 -16.07 11.49 -8.61
N TRP A 261 -16.38 10.77 -7.52
CA TRP A 261 -15.59 9.63 -7.05
C TRP A 261 -16.02 8.28 -7.65
N LEU A 262 -17.29 8.16 -8.04
CA LEU A 262 -17.86 6.98 -8.71
C LEU A 262 -18.29 7.34 -10.14
N ARG A 263 -17.31 7.49 -11.02
CA ARG A 263 -17.57 7.87 -12.42
C ARG A 263 -18.29 6.77 -13.20
N PRO A 264 -19.02 7.14 -14.27
CA PRO A 264 -19.61 6.16 -15.19
C PRO A 264 -18.59 5.17 -15.75
N GLY A 265 -17.39 5.64 -16.12
CA GLY A 265 -16.30 4.80 -16.60
C GLY A 265 -15.85 3.79 -15.54
N VAL A 266 -15.49 4.28 -14.35
CA VAL A 266 -15.05 3.45 -13.22
C VAL A 266 -16.08 2.38 -12.83
N SER A 267 -17.35 2.77 -12.67
CA SER A 267 -18.42 1.82 -12.29
C SER A 267 -18.66 0.74 -13.36
N THR A 268 -18.66 1.13 -14.63
CA THR A 268 -18.76 0.20 -15.77
C THR A 268 -17.56 -0.74 -15.81
N GLY A 269 -16.36 -0.21 -15.63
CA GLY A 269 -15.13 -0.98 -15.58
C GLY A 269 -15.08 -1.99 -14.45
N ILE A 270 -15.50 -1.59 -13.23
CA ILE A 270 -15.62 -2.51 -12.09
C ILE A 270 -16.58 -3.66 -12.42
N ALA A 271 -17.73 -3.38 -13.03
CA ALA A 271 -18.70 -4.40 -13.41
C ALA A 271 -18.12 -5.37 -14.45
N ILE A 272 -17.51 -4.85 -15.52
CA ILE A 272 -16.85 -5.65 -16.58
C ILE A 272 -15.71 -6.49 -15.99
N GLY A 273 -14.84 -5.90 -15.19
CA GLY A 273 -13.72 -6.57 -14.54
C GLY A 273 -14.18 -7.68 -13.59
N ALA A 274 -15.25 -7.46 -12.83
CA ALA A 274 -15.84 -8.47 -11.95
C ALA A 274 -16.41 -9.65 -12.75
N LEU A 275 -17.14 -9.40 -13.85
CA LEU A 275 -17.66 -10.46 -14.73
C LEU A 275 -16.52 -11.25 -15.38
N ALA A 276 -15.51 -10.56 -15.90
CA ALA A 276 -14.31 -11.18 -16.46
C ALA A 276 -13.58 -12.04 -15.42
N LEU A 277 -13.50 -11.57 -14.17
CA LEU A 277 -12.87 -12.30 -13.08
C LEU A 277 -13.63 -13.58 -12.70
N LEU A 278 -14.98 -13.54 -12.68
CA LEU A 278 -15.81 -14.73 -12.46
C LEU A 278 -15.57 -15.79 -13.52
N ALA A 279 -15.40 -15.40 -14.78
CA ALA A 279 -15.04 -16.31 -15.86
C ALA A 279 -13.58 -16.78 -15.74
N ALA A 280 -12.66 -15.90 -15.35
CA ALA A 280 -11.24 -16.20 -15.30
C ALA A 280 -10.84 -17.13 -14.15
N ILE A 281 -11.57 -17.14 -13.03
CA ILE A 281 -11.20 -17.91 -11.84
C ILE A 281 -11.30 -19.43 -12.05
N VAL A 282 -12.09 -19.87 -13.01
CA VAL A 282 -12.25 -21.29 -13.37
C VAL A 282 -11.18 -21.79 -14.34
N LEU A 283 -10.41 -20.88 -14.95
CA LEU A 283 -9.36 -21.23 -15.90
C LEU A 283 -8.23 -22.06 -15.26
N PRO A 284 -7.46 -22.82 -16.06
CA PRO A 284 -6.26 -23.49 -15.56
C PRO A 284 -5.24 -22.45 -15.05
N ARG A 285 -4.42 -22.83 -14.06
CA ARG A 285 -3.49 -21.90 -13.39
C ARG A 285 -2.55 -21.15 -14.34
N PRO A 286 -1.97 -21.77 -15.38
CA PRO A 286 -1.13 -21.05 -16.34
C PRO A 286 -1.88 -19.92 -17.05
N ALA A 287 -3.12 -20.16 -17.46
CA ALA A 287 -3.97 -19.15 -18.09
C ALA A 287 -4.33 -18.03 -17.11
N MET A 288 -4.64 -18.36 -15.85
CA MET A 288 -4.86 -17.34 -14.81
C MET A 288 -3.62 -16.46 -14.59
N ILE A 289 -2.41 -17.05 -14.57
CA ILE A 289 -1.14 -16.32 -14.40
C ILE A 289 -0.93 -15.36 -15.58
N ALA A 290 -1.06 -15.85 -16.81
CA ALA A 290 -0.91 -15.04 -18.02
C ALA A 290 -1.93 -13.90 -18.05
N LEU A 291 -3.21 -14.20 -17.83
CA LEU A 291 -4.28 -13.21 -17.81
C LEU A 291 -4.10 -12.19 -16.69
N CYS A 292 -3.66 -12.62 -15.51
CA CYS A 292 -3.34 -11.73 -14.40
C CYS A 292 -2.21 -10.76 -14.76
N ALA A 293 -1.10 -11.26 -15.31
CA ALA A 293 0.01 -10.42 -15.75
C ALA A 293 -0.40 -9.44 -16.86
N ILE A 294 -1.15 -9.92 -17.86
CA ILE A 294 -1.69 -9.07 -18.94
C ILE A 294 -2.57 -7.98 -18.35
N ALA A 295 -3.51 -8.32 -17.46
CA ALA A 295 -4.40 -7.34 -16.85
C ALA A 295 -3.62 -6.30 -16.02
N LEU A 296 -2.68 -6.73 -15.18
CA LEU A 296 -1.85 -5.83 -14.37
C LEU A 296 -1.01 -4.88 -15.23
N LEU A 297 -0.35 -5.38 -16.27
CA LEU A 297 0.45 -4.53 -17.17
C LEU A 297 -0.46 -3.62 -18.01
N SER A 298 -1.60 -4.12 -18.49
CA SER A 298 -2.57 -3.32 -19.25
C SER A 298 -3.13 -2.18 -18.41
N SER A 299 -3.37 -2.41 -17.10
CA SER A 299 -3.81 -1.34 -16.21
C SER A 299 -2.79 -0.21 -16.08
N LEU A 300 -1.49 -0.51 -16.13
CA LEU A 300 -0.42 0.49 -16.10
C LEU A 300 -0.28 1.23 -17.44
N LEU A 301 -0.53 0.55 -18.55
CA LEU A 301 -0.37 1.11 -19.89
C LEU A 301 -1.59 1.93 -20.36
N THR A 302 -2.78 1.64 -19.85
CA THR A 302 -4.04 2.29 -20.29
C THR A 302 -4.03 3.81 -20.09
N PRO A 303 -3.59 4.35 -18.93
CA PRO A 303 -3.46 5.80 -18.75
C PRO A 303 -2.43 6.46 -19.70
N LEU A 304 -1.46 5.71 -20.23
CA LEU A 304 -0.48 6.28 -21.16
C LEU A 304 -1.11 6.69 -22.51
N VAL A 305 -2.28 6.15 -22.82
CA VAL A 305 -3.03 6.48 -24.05
C VAL A 305 -3.71 7.85 -23.94
N ALA A 306 -3.96 8.34 -22.73
CA ALA A 306 -4.52 9.66 -22.47
C ALA A 306 -3.44 10.60 -21.89
N SER A 307 -2.99 11.56 -22.71
CA SER A 307 -1.98 12.57 -22.32
C SER A 307 -2.33 13.30 -21.02
N ASP A 308 -3.62 13.54 -20.80
CA ASP A 308 -4.09 14.35 -19.69
C ASP A 308 -4.02 13.58 -18.37
N THR A 309 -4.20 12.25 -18.40
CA THR A 309 -4.05 11.40 -17.20
C THR A 309 -2.61 11.25 -16.77
N LEU A 310 -1.65 11.43 -17.68
CA LEU A 310 -0.21 11.45 -17.37
C LEU A 310 0.22 12.74 -16.66
N ALA A 311 -0.40 13.86 -17.02
CA ALA A 311 -0.09 15.17 -16.45
C ALA A 311 -0.81 15.43 -15.11
N ALA A 312 -1.90 14.70 -14.84
CA ALA A 312 -2.76 14.90 -13.68
C ALA A 312 -1.99 14.80 -12.36
N GLN A 313 -2.07 15.85 -11.54
CA GLN A 313 -1.49 15.87 -10.21
C GLN A 313 -2.51 15.56 -9.12
N ALA A 314 -2.00 15.29 -7.92
CA ALA A 314 -2.85 15.09 -6.75
C ALA A 314 -3.73 16.33 -6.51
N PRO A 315 -5.06 16.21 -6.51
CA PRO A 315 -5.97 17.33 -6.34
C PRO A 315 -6.06 17.72 -4.85
N LEU A 316 -4.99 18.34 -4.32
CA LEU A 316 -4.86 18.64 -2.89
C LEU A 316 -5.97 19.55 -2.35
N THR A 317 -6.58 20.35 -3.23
CA THR A 317 -7.70 21.26 -2.90
C THR A 317 -8.96 20.52 -2.45
N LEU A 318 -9.10 19.23 -2.80
CA LEU A 318 -10.22 18.37 -2.41
C LEU A 318 -10.12 17.90 -0.95
N PHE A 319 -8.95 17.98 -0.33
CA PHE A 319 -8.76 17.51 1.04
C PHE A 319 -9.17 18.57 2.07
N ASN A 320 -9.67 18.10 3.21
CA ASN A 320 -9.89 18.91 4.41
C ASN A 320 -8.62 19.11 5.27
N TRP A 321 -7.52 18.47 4.87
CA TRP A 321 -6.29 18.35 5.65
C TRP A 321 -5.18 19.30 5.17
N ARG A 322 -4.16 19.54 5.99
CA ARG A 322 -3.02 20.39 5.63
C ARG A 322 -2.18 19.74 4.51
N HIS A 323 -1.80 20.55 3.53
CA HIS A 323 -1.21 20.13 2.25
C HIS A 323 0.11 19.34 2.36
N GLY A 324 0.94 19.54 3.40
CA GLY A 324 2.29 18.94 3.50
C GLY A 324 2.33 17.42 3.67
N HIS A 325 1.61 16.86 4.64
CA HIS A 325 1.53 15.40 4.84
C HIS A 325 0.75 14.72 3.71
N LEU A 326 -0.25 15.41 3.16
CA LEU A 326 -1.04 14.91 2.04
C LEU A 326 -0.20 14.75 0.77
N LEU A 327 0.71 15.68 0.49
CA LEU A 327 1.64 15.56 -0.64
C LEU A 327 2.47 14.28 -0.55
N ASN A 328 3.05 14.01 0.61
CA ASN A 328 3.89 12.84 0.87
C ASN A 328 3.10 11.55 0.71
N PHE A 329 1.90 11.54 1.31
CA PHE A 329 0.98 10.41 1.25
C PHE A 329 0.49 10.13 -0.18
N ASN A 330 0.10 11.17 -0.92
CA ASN A 330 -0.32 11.06 -2.31
C ASN A 330 0.84 10.57 -3.20
N GLY A 331 2.03 11.17 -3.07
CA GLY A 331 3.22 10.77 -3.83
C GLY A 331 3.62 9.31 -3.56
N LEU A 332 3.63 8.87 -2.30
CA LEU A 332 3.90 7.48 -1.93
C LEU A 332 2.86 6.54 -2.53
N THR A 333 1.58 6.77 -2.27
CA THR A 333 0.51 5.84 -2.69
C THR A 333 0.36 5.77 -4.20
N HIS A 334 0.53 6.89 -4.91
CA HIS A 334 0.60 6.90 -6.38
C HIS A 334 1.79 6.08 -6.89
N THR A 335 2.99 6.30 -6.33
CA THR A 335 4.19 5.53 -6.70
C THR A 335 3.99 4.03 -6.44
N VAL A 336 3.36 3.67 -5.32
CA VAL A 336 3.01 2.28 -5.02
C VAL A 336 2.09 1.72 -6.10
N LEU A 337 1.04 2.43 -6.52
CA LEU A 337 0.13 1.95 -7.57
C LEU A 337 0.80 1.80 -8.94
N LEU A 338 1.85 2.57 -9.22
CA LEU A 338 2.66 2.44 -10.45
C LEU A 338 3.64 1.25 -10.38
N VAL A 339 4.33 1.07 -9.26
CA VAL A 339 5.35 0.03 -9.08
C VAL A 339 4.73 -1.34 -8.82
N TRP A 340 3.58 -1.38 -8.15
CA TRP A 340 2.97 -2.61 -7.68
C TRP A 340 2.59 -3.59 -8.81
N PRO A 341 1.95 -3.18 -9.93
CA PRO A 341 1.64 -4.09 -11.04
C PRO A 341 2.88 -4.78 -11.60
N VAL A 342 4.02 -4.07 -11.66
CA VAL A 342 5.31 -4.61 -12.11
C VAL A 342 5.86 -5.62 -11.11
N ALA A 343 5.88 -5.27 -9.81
CA ALA A 343 6.34 -6.16 -8.76
C ALA A 343 5.47 -7.43 -8.62
N ALA A 344 4.15 -7.28 -8.76
CA ALA A 344 3.19 -8.38 -8.79
C ALA A 344 3.39 -9.27 -10.03
N SER A 345 3.68 -8.69 -11.20
CA SER A 345 4.00 -9.45 -12.42
C SER A 345 5.32 -10.23 -12.29
N ALA A 346 6.36 -9.64 -11.68
CA ALA A 346 7.59 -10.34 -11.37
C ALA A 346 7.36 -11.51 -10.38
N TRP A 347 6.48 -11.32 -9.40
CA TRP A 347 6.06 -12.39 -8.51
C TRP A 347 5.31 -13.51 -9.24
N LEU A 348 4.43 -13.18 -10.19
CA LEU A 348 3.72 -14.15 -11.04
C LEU A 348 4.68 -14.96 -11.90
N PHE A 349 5.70 -14.32 -12.46
CA PHE A 349 6.77 -14.99 -13.20
C PHE A 349 7.50 -16.01 -12.31
N ALA A 350 7.92 -15.59 -11.10
CA ALA A 350 8.55 -16.49 -10.13
C ALA A 350 7.62 -17.62 -9.67
N LEU A 351 6.30 -17.38 -9.60
CA LEU A 351 5.30 -18.38 -9.27
C LEU A 351 5.18 -19.44 -10.38
N SER A 352 5.23 -19.02 -11.65
CA SER A 352 5.11 -19.90 -12.82
C SER A 352 6.28 -20.87 -12.97
N GLY A 353 7.48 -20.48 -12.54
CA GLY A 353 8.70 -21.29 -12.62
C GLY A 353 8.79 -22.43 -11.60
N ARG A 354 7.75 -22.70 -10.79
CA ARG A 354 7.77 -23.77 -9.79
C ARG A 354 7.51 -25.14 -10.42
N PRO A 355 8.42 -26.13 -10.27
CA PRO A 355 8.15 -27.50 -10.70
C PRO A 355 6.91 -28.04 -9.96
N ALA A 356 5.97 -28.63 -10.72
CA ALA A 356 4.64 -29.11 -10.29
C ALA A 356 3.55 -28.05 -10.03
N TRP A 357 3.77 -26.76 -10.30
CA TRP A 357 2.72 -25.74 -10.14
C TRP A 357 1.66 -25.81 -11.25
N GLY A 358 0.53 -26.45 -10.95
CA GLY A 358 -0.55 -26.68 -11.92
C GLY A 358 -0.73 -28.14 -12.33
N ALA A 359 0.14 -29.05 -11.86
CA ALA A 359 -0.11 -30.48 -11.97
C ALA A 359 -1.36 -30.86 -11.16
N PRO A 360 -2.18 -31.82 -11.64
CA PRO A 360 -3.24 -32.39 -10.84
C PRO A 360 -2.67 -32.93 -9.52
N PRO A 361 -3.41 -32.87 -8.40
CA PRO A 361 -2.96 -33.49 -7.16
C PRO A 361 -2.62 -34.96 -7.43
N PRO A 362 -1.55 -35.50 -6.82
CA PRO A 362 -1.19 -36.90 -7.02
C PRO A 362 -2.40 -37.77 -6.66
N ALA A 363 -2.72 -38.73 -7.54
CA ALA A 363 -3.77 -39.70 -7.26
C ALA A 363 -3.45 -40.36 -5.91
N SER A 364 -4.41 -40.34 -4.99
CA SER A 364 -4.30 -41.09 -3.75
C SER A 364 -4.39 -42.56 -4.14
N GLY A 365 -3.25 -43.25 -4.15
CA GLY A 365 -3.18 -44.70 -4.17
C GLY A 365 -3.43 -45.27 -2.79
#